data_AF-A0A2R6D8B8-F1
#
_entry.id   AF-A0A2R6D8B8-F1
#
_cell.length_a   1.000
_cell.length_b   1.000
_cell.length_c   1.000
_cell.angle_alpha   90.00
_cell.angle_beta   90.00
_cell.angle_gamma   90.00
#
_symmetry.space_group_name_H-M   'P 1'
#
loop_
_entity.id
_entity.type
_entity.pdbx_description
1 polymer ?
#
loop_
_entity_poly.entity_id
_entity_poly.type
_entity_poly.pdbx_seq_one_letter_code
_entity_poly.pdbx_strand_id
1 'polypeptide(L)'
;MSRSHPAPAGWTEIERQPEIIEKYNPREPTLFERDGEEPIAVHVLPETQNVRDQRERWRVGVVHGGKTNFEGREPIRTGVPDRQGALALAAEFMTGYERRVRSGETTLDALLVDCCEPAVKRIE
;
A
#
# COMPACT_ATOMS: atom_id res chain seq x y z
N MET A 1 -4.36 -14.83 -15.10
CA MET A 1 -5.41 -13.78 -15.12
C MET A 1 -5.40 -13.16 -13.74
N SER A 2 -4.69 -12.04 -13.59
CA SER A 2 -4.64 -11.30 -12.33
C SER A 2 -6.07 -10.88 -11.98
N ARG A 3 -6.54 -11.26 -10.81
CA ARG A 3 -7.89 -10.88 -10.35
C ARG A 3 -7.85 -9.41 -9.99
N SER A 4 -8.54 -8.56 -10.74
CA SER A 4 -8.67 -7.14 -10.37
C SER A 4 -9.43 -7.05 -9.03
N HIS A 5 -8.85 -6.36 -8.06
CA HIS A 5 -9.43 -6.06 -6.75
C HIS A 5 -10.23 -4.75 -6.83
N PRO A 6 -11.42 -4.69 -6.22
CA PRO A 6 -12.20 -3.47 -6.21
C PRO A 6 -11.43 -2.36 -5.49
N ALA A 7 -11.05 -1.31 -6.21
CA ALA A 7 -10.44 -0.11 -5.67
C ALA A 7 -11.52 0.92 -5.30
N PRO A 8 -11.35 1.69 -4.20
CA PRO A 8 -12.24 2.80 -3.87
C PRO A 8 -12.26 3.87 -4.97
N ALA A 9 -13.33 4.67 -5.03
CA ALA A 9 -13.45 5.76 -5.99
C ALA A 9 -12.22 6.69 -5.92
N GLY A 10 -11.67 7.03 -7.09
CA GLY A 10 -10.43 7.81 -7.21
C GLY A 10 -9.18 6.95 -7.38
N TRP A 11 -9.18 5.70 -6.94
CA TRP A 11 -8.04 4.79 -7.02
C TRP A 11 -8.15 3.83 -8.19
N THR A 12 -7.00 3.50 -8.80
CA THR A 12 -6.91 2.54 -9.90
C THR A 12 -5.91 1.46 -9.53
N GLU A 13 -6.31 0.18 -9.63
CA GLU A 13 -5.35 -0.91 -9.53
C GLU A 13 -4.49 -0.98 -10.79
N ILE A 14 -3.18 -1.09 -10.60
CA ILE A 14 -2.21 -1.19 -11.67
C ILE A 14 -1.98 -2.67 -12.00
N GLU A 15 -2.59 -3.11 -13.11
CA GLU A 15 -2.53 -4.51 -13.57
C GLU A 15 -1.13 -4.94 -14.04
N ARG A 16 -0.36 -4.01 -14.63
CA ARG A 16 1.06 -4.19 -14.96
C ARG A 16 1.90 -3.31 -14.06
N GLN A 17 2.39 -3.90 -12.99
CA GLN A 17 3.22 -3.18 -12.05
C GLN A 17 4.57 -2.86 -12.69
N PRO A 18 5.13 -1.67 -12.43
CA PRO A 18 6.45 -1.33 -12.93
C PRO A 18 7.49 -2.37 -12.48
N GLU A 19 8.50 -2.63 -13.32
CA GLU A 19 9.50 -3.69 -13.13
C GLU A 19 10.18 -3.65 -11.74
N ILE A 20 10.22 -2.48 -11.09
CA ILE A 20 10.71 -2.32 -9.71
C ILE A 20 9.93 -3.16 -8.70
N ILE A 21 8.64 -3.40 -8.90
CA ILE A 21 7.84 -4.29 -8.05
C ILE A 21 7.98 -5.75 -8.51
N GLU A 22 8.02 -5.99 -9.82
CA GLU A 22 8.18 -7.33 -10.42
C GLU A 22 9.51 -8.00 -10.05
N LYS A 23 10.58 -7.21 -9.83
CA LYS A 23 11.89 -7.74 -9.41
C LYS A 23 11.89 -8.44 -8.05
N TYR A 24 10.84 -8.30 -7.23
CA TYR A 24 10.90 -8.68 -5.81
C TYR A 24 9.99 -9.82 -5.36
N ASN A 25 9.09 -10.38 -6.17
CA ASN A 25 8.42 -11.63 -5.79
C ASN A 25 7.71 -12.32 -6.98
N PRO A 26 7.85 -13.64 -7.16
CA PRO A 26 6.97 -14.40 -8.06
C PRO A 26 5.50 -14.40 -7.62
N ARG A 27 5.18 -13.93 -6.40
CA ARG A 27 3.82 -13.77 -5.88
C ARG A 27 3.29 -12.39 -6.22
N GLU A 28 2.21 -12.38 -7.02
CA GLU A 28 1.56 -11.20 -7.59
C GLU A 28 1.39 -10.08 -6.55
N PRO A 29 2.22 -9.03 -6.64
CA PRO A 29 2.06 -7.85 -5.83
C PRO A 29 0.75 -7.14 -6.23
N THR A 30 0.27 -6.20 -5.42
CA THR A 30 -0.88 -5.37 -5.78
C THR A 30 -0.54 -3.92 -5.54
N LEU A 31 -0.79 -3.07 -6.53
CA LEU A 31 -0.51 -1.66 -6.48
C LEU A 31 -1.78 -0.90 -6.84
N PHE A 32 -2.18 0.03 -5.99
CA PHE A 32 -3.24 0.97 -6.25
C PHE A 32 -2.64 2.35 -6.38
N GLU A 33 -3.01 3.09 -7.42
CA GLU A 33 -2.53 4.45 -7.67
C GLU A 33 -3.68 5.44 -7.55
N ARG A 34 -3.38 6.59 -6.94
CA ARG A 34 -4.21 7.78 -6.96
C ARG A 34 -3.49 8.87 -7.73
N ASP A 35 -3.96 9.13 -8.95
CA ASP A 35 -3.48 10.25 -9.76
C ASP A 35 -4.00 11.58 -9.19
N GLY A 36 -3.19 12.64 -9.31
CA GLY A 36 -3.52 13.98 -8.83
C GLY A 36 -2.34 14.94 -8.92
N GLU A 37 -2.45 16.11 -8.29
CA GLU A 37 -1.36 17.08 -8.18
C GLU A 37 -0.15 16.50 -7.42
N GLU A 38 -0.43 15.65 -6.42
CA GLU A 38 0.56 14.86 -5.69
C GLU A 38 0.19 13.37 -5.82
N PRO A 39 0.74 12.65 -6.82
CA PRO A 39 0.39 11.26 -7.03
C PRO A 39 0.94 10.40 -5.90
N ILE A 40 0.12 9.47 -5.41
CA ILE A 40 0.52 8.48 -4.41
C ILE A 40 0.10 7.08 -4.84
N ALA A 41 0.81 6.07 -4.37
CA ALA A 41 0.45 4.68 -4.58
C ALA A 41 0.47 3.87 -3.28
N VAL A 42 -0.44 2.91 -3.17
CA VAL A 42 -0.51 1.96 -2.06
C VAL A 42 -0.15 0.58 -2.59
N HIS A 43 0.87 -0.06 -2.02
CA HIS A 43 1.24 -1.41 -2.40
C HIS A 43 0.83 -2.43 -1.33
N VAL A 44 0.51 -3.64 -1.75
CA VAL A 44 0.32 -4.82 -0.92
C VAL A 44 1.33 -5.87 -1.38
N LEU A 45 2.30 -6.16 -0.52
CA LEU A 45 3.44 -7.03 -0.84
C LEU A 45 3.62 -8.08 0.26
N PRO A 46 4.09 -9.28 -0.06
CA PRO A 46 4.67 -10.16 0.96
C PRO A 46 5.91 -9.51 1.60
N GLU A 47 6.15 -9.81 2.87
CA GLU A 47 7.33 -9.34 3.61
C GLU A 47 8.59 -10.09 3.25
N THR A 48 8.44 -11.38 2.99
CA THR A 48 9.51 -12.29 2.62
C THR A 48 9.36 -12.73 1.17
N GLN A 49 10.50 -12.83 0.49
CA GLN A 49 10.59 -13.41 -0.85
C GLN A 49 10.80 -14.92 -0.80
N ASN A 50 11.02 -15.46 0.41
CA ASN A 50 11.23 -16.87 0.61
C ASN A 50 9.89 -17.61 0.53
N VAL A 51 9.63 -18.21 -0.63
CA VAL A 51 8.41 -18.98 -0.88
C VAL A 51 8.26 -20.22 0.02
N ARG A 52 9.34 -20.65 0.70
CA ARG A 52 9.33 -21.76 1.67
C ARG A 52 8.99 -21.33 3.08
N ASP A 53 8.85 -20.04 3.34
CA ASP A 53 8.40 -19.55 4.64
C ASP A 53 6.91 -19.85 4.81
N GLN A 54 6.58 -20.70 5.79
CA GLN A 54 5.21 -21.08 6.12
C GLN A 54 4.49 -19.98 6.93
N ARG A 55 5.22 -18.97 7.41
CA ARG A 55 4.66 -17.82 8.13
C ARG A 55 4.54 -16.66 7.15
N GLU A 56 3.74 -16.84 6.11
CA GLU A 56 3.53 -15.80 5.11
C GLU A 56 2.97 -14.54 5.79
N ARG A 57 3.77 -13.46 5.77
CA ARG A 57 3.37 -12.15 6.27
C ARG A 57 3.31 -11.16 5.13
N TRP A 58 2.38 -10.23 5.25
CA TRP A 58 2.12 -9.19 4.28
C TRP A 58 2.39 -7.81 4.88
N ARG A 59 2.81 -6.90 4.01
CA ARG A 59 3.02 -5.49 4.32
C ARG A 59 2.25 -4.61 3.37
N VAL A 60 1.73 -3.52 3.91
CA VAL A 60 1.02 -2.47 3.20
C VAL A 60 1.78 -1.18 3.42
N GLY A 61 1.93 -0.37 2.37
CA GLY A 61 2.66 0.88 2.47
C GLY A 61 2.34 1.83 1.33
N VAL A 62 2.73 3.09 1.54
CA VAL A 62 2.55 4.20 0.62
C VAL A 62 3.87 4.51 -0.07
N VAL A 63 3.77 4.89 -1.34
CA VAL A 63 4.83 5.45 -2.16
C VAL A 63 4.37 6.82 -2.63
N HIS A 64 5.22 7.83 -2.46
CA HIS A 64 4.97 9.15 -3.05
C HIS A 64 5.45 9.17 -4.49
N GLY A 65 4.84 10.01 -5.33
CA GLY A 65 5.14 10.11 -6.76
C GLY A 65 4.51 9.01 -7.64
N GLY A 66 3.65 8.17 -7.06
CA GLY A 66 2.87 7.15 -7.76
C GLY A 66 3.73 6.02 -8.37
N LYS A 67 3.27 5.46 -9.49
CA LYS A 67 3.98 4.38 -10.21
C LYS A 67 5.17 4.89 -11.03
N THR A 68 5.23 6.19 -11.32
CA THR A 68 6.23 6.78 -12.22
C THR A 68 7.46 7.27 -11.47
N ASN A 69 7.28 7.75 -10.25
CA ASN A 69 8.36 8.30 -9.46
C ASN A 69 8.26 7.70 -8.05
N PHE A 70 8.91 6.55 -7.81
CA PHE A 70 8.85 5.87 -6.52
C PHE A 70 9.69 6.62 -5.48
N GLU A 71 9.18 7.73 -4.96
CA GLU A 71 9.83 8.54 -3.95
C GLU A 71 9.38 8.13 -2.56
N GLY A 72 10.30 7.55 -1.79
CA GLY A 72 10.02 7.15 -0.42
C GLY A 72 9.04 5.97 -0.32
N ARG A 73 9.14 5.23 0.77
CA ARG A 73 8.17 4.18 1.08
C ARG A 73 7.89 4.18 2.56
N GLU A 74 6.67 4.54 2.92
CA GLU A 74 6.22 4.55 4.31
C GLU A 74 5.35 3.31 4.59
N PRO A 75 5.69 2.48 5.60
CA PRO A 75 4.86 1.34 5.95
C PRO A 75 3.59 1.83 6.65
N ILE A 76 2.43 1.46 6.08
CA ILE A 76 1.14 1.55 6.81
C ILE A 76 1.10 0.43 7.86
N ARG A 77 1.42 -0.80 7.45
CA ARG A 77 1.50 -1.95 8.37
C ARG A 77 2.38 -3.07 7.86
N THR A 78 3.00 -3.79 8.79
CA THR A 78 3.78 -5.02 8.60
C THR A 78 3.18 -6.16 9.43
N GLY A 79 3.61 -7.40 9.19
CA GLY A 79 3.21 -8.59 9.93
C GLY A 79 1.77 -9.03 9.67
N VAL A 80 1.11 -8.54 8.61
CA VAL A 80 -0.28 -8.88 8.32
C VAL A 80 -0.36 -10.39 7.98
N PRO A 81 -1.25 -11.17 8.64
CA PRO A 81 -1.22 -12.63 8.53
C PRO A 81 -1.52 -13.19 7.14
N ASP A 82 -2.22 -12.44 6.30
CA ASP A 82 -2.64 -12.91 4.99
C ASP A 82 -2.88 -11.75 4.00
N ARG A 83 -2.98 -12.11 2.71
CA ARG A 83 -3.17 -11.16 1.60
C ARG A 83 -4.50 -10.42 1.70
N GLN A 84 -5.55 -11.08 2.16
CA GLN A 84 -6.89 -10.50 2.20
C GLN A 84 -6.99 -9.41 3.26
N GLY A 85 -6.42 -9.64 4.44
CA GLY A 85 -6.27 -8.63 5.48
C GLY A 85 -5.41 -7.45 5.03
N ALA A 86 -4.35 -7.71 4.26
CA ALA A 86 -3.52 -6.64 3.72
C ALA A 86 -4.26 -5.80 2.66
N LEU A 87 -5.08 -6.42 1.82
CA LEU A 87 -5.95 -5.72 0.87
C LEU A 87 -7.06 -4.93 1.56
N ALA A 88 -7.67 -5.48 2.61
CA ALA A 88 -8.67 -4.78 3.39
C ALA A 88 -8.10 -3.53 4.06
N LEU A 89 -6.88 -3.63 4.60
CA LEU A 89 -6.16 -2.51 5.20
C LEU A 89 -5.77 -1.46 4.16
N ALA A 90 -5.32 -1.88 2.98
CA ALA A 90 -5.10 -0.96 1.86
C ALA A 90 -6.39 -0.21 1.49
N ALA A 91 -7.53 -0.91 1.41
CA ALA A 91 -8.82 -0.31 1.10
C ALA A 91 -9.30 0.67 2.18
N GLU A 92 -9.08 0.35 3.46
CA GLU A 92 -9.38 1.24 4.58
C GLU A 92 -8.55 2.53 4.49
N PHE A 93 -7.24 2.40 4.27
CA PHE A 93 -6.36 3.54 4.09
C PHE A 93 -6.77 4.42 2.90
N MET A 94 -7.01 3.81 1.74
CA MET A 94 -7.46 4.51 0.52
C MET A 94 -8.78 5.27 0.76
N THR A 95 -9.70 4.66 1.50
CA THR A 95 -10.97 5.30 1.88
C THR A 95 -10.74 6.46 2.85
N GLY A 96 -9.85 6.29 3.84
CA GLY A 96 -9.47 7.34 4.78
C GLY A 96 -8.82 8.53 4.07
N TYR A 97 -7.97 8.27 3.08
CA TYR A 97 -7.33 9.30 2.25
C TYR A 97 -8.37 10.17 1.53
N GLU A 98 -9.32 9.54 0.83
CA GLU A 98 -10.37 10.29 0.10
C GLU A 98 -11.31 11.06 1.04
N ARG A 99 -11.61 10.52 2.23
CA ARG A 99 -12.57 11.15 3.15
C ARG A 99 -11.97 12.24 4.02
N ARG A 100 -10.73 12.05 4.48
CA ARG A 100 -10.12 12.88 5.53
C ARG A 100 -8.96 13.71 5.00
N VAL A 101 -8.13 13.16 4.11
CA VAL A 101 -6.97 13.91 3.57
C VAL A 101 -7.41 14.84 2.45
N ARG A 102 -8.18 14.33 1.48
CA ARG A 102 -8.68 15.14 0.35
C ARG A 102 -9.69 16.22 0.77
N SER A 103 -10.39 16.03 1.88
CA SER A 103 -11.28 17.04 2.45
C SER A 103 -10.56 18.11 3.27
N GLY A 104 -9.27 17.91 3.56
CA GLY A 104 -8.48 18.78 4.43
C GLY A 104 -8.75 18.60 5.94
N GLU A 105 -9.46 17.54 6.33
CA GLU A 105 -9.71 17.20 7.75
C GLU A 105 -8.42 16.77 8.46
N THR A 106 -7.53 16.06 7.76
CA THR A 106 -6.26 15.56 8.31
C THR A 106 -5.14 15.58 7.26
N THR A 107 -3.90 15.36 7.69
CA THR A 107 -2.75 15.20 6.78
C THR A 107 -2.51 13.72 6.44
N LEU A 108 -1.79 13.46 5.35
CA LEU A 108 -1.36 12.11 4.99
C LEU A 108 -0.56 11.45 6.14
N ASP A 109 0.37 12.19 6.75
CA ASP A 109 1.17 11.72 7.87
C ASP A 109 0.32 11.34 9.08
N ALA A 110 -0.68 12.17 9.42
CA ALA A 110 -1.59 11.88 10.50
C ALA A 110 -2.46 10.65 10.19
N LEU A 111 -2.90 10.47 8.93
CA LEU A 111 -3.61 9.27 8.51
C LEU A 111 -2.73 8.02 8.60
N LEU A 112 -1.43 8.11 8.26
CA LEU A 112 -0.49 7.00 8.38
C LEU A 112 -0.31 6.54 9.84
N VAL A 113 -0.34 7.48 10.78
CA VAL A 113 -0.28 7.20 12.23
C VAL A 113 -1.61 6.65 12.77
N ASP A 114 -2.74 7.18 12.28
CA ASP A 114 -4.10 6.80 12.73
C ASP A 114 -4.52 5.42 12.20
N CYS A 115 -4.25 5.14 10.92
CA CYS A 115 -4.79 3.95 10.25
C CYS A 115 -4.26 2.66 10.88
N CYS A 116 -3.10 2.68 11.53
CA CYS A 116 -2.50 1.55 12.22
C CYS A 116 -1.45 2.06 13.23
N GLU A 117 -1.29 1.40 14.39
CA GLU A 117 -0.07 1.58 15.19
C GLU A 117 1.14 1.49 14.25
N PRO A 118 2.02 2.51 14.22
CA PRO A 118 3.11 2.55 13.26
C PRO A 118 3.97 1.29 13.45
N ALA A 119 4.21 0.59 12.35
CA ALA A 119 5.08 -0.60 12.29
C ALA A 119 6.51 -0.34 12.80
N VAL A 120 6.89 0.94 12.93
CA VAL A 120 8.20 1.36 13.42
C VAL A 120 7.96 2.43 14.49
N LYS A 121 8.30 2.13 15.74
CA LYS A 121 8.61 3.20 16.71
C LYS A 121 9.73 4.02 16.09
N ARG A 122 9.46 5.27 15.66
CA ARG A 122 10.53 6.22 15.36
C ARG A 122 11.37 6.31 16.64
N ILE A 123 12.56 5.73 16.61
CA ILE A 123 13.55 5.95 17.66
C ILE A 123 14.09 7.35 17.37
N GLU A 124 13.75 8.31 18.22
CA GLU A 124 14.36 9.65 18.25
C GLU A 124 15.85 9.57 18.57
#